data_AF-A0A843HLM9-F1
#
_entry.id   AF-A0A843HLM9-F1
#
_cell.length_a   1.000
_cell.length_b   1.000
_cell.length_c   1.000
_cell.angle_alpha   90.00
_cell.angle_beta   90.00
_cell.angle_gamma   90.00
#
_symmetry.space_group_name_H-M   'P 1'
#
loop_
_entity.id
_entity.type
_entity.pdbx_description
1 polymer ?
#
loop_
_entity_poly.entity_id
_entity_poly.type
_entity_poly.pdbx_seq_one_letter_code
_entity_poly.pdbx_strand_id
1 'polypeptide(L)'
;MKGIINNWHNISVYLAGAIFLIVAFFVSNELQMVLLLSAAMLFLHFFEEFGWPGGFPFLAMKVMMGSDETDSTKWDVNNLSSMFGNWLSVIMLYILPALLLDVKFLTLSAMLLSVAELVMHLILFNVKEKTFYNPGAITAIFGLTPIACYYFMNIYQPGLYVWYDYVLAIIWFGVIFAFCFRSPLYWNLGKKEGYPLTEQSAYGFDRP
;
A
#
# COMPACT_ATOMS: atom_id res chain seq x y z
N MET A 1 11.26 -0.02 -20.82
CA MET A 1 10.35 -0.65 -19.82
C MET A 1 11.05 -1.01 -18.52
N LYS A 2 12.17 -1.76 -18.50
CA LYS A 2 12.86 -2.14 -17.24
C LYS A 2 13.24 -0.95 -16.35
N GLY A 3 13.77 0.14 -16.92
CA GLY A 3 14.12 1.34 -16.15
C GLY A 3 12.93 1.98 -15.41
N ILE A 4 11.74 1.98 -16.01
CA ILE A 4 10.51 2.47 -15.38
C ILE A 4 10.14 1.57 -14.20
N ILE A 5 10.13 0.26 -14.43
CA ILE A 5 9.75 -0.73 -13.40
C ILE A 5 10.73 -0.70 -12.24
N ASN A 6 12.04 -0.56 -12.48
CA ASN A 6 13.04 -0.51 -11.40
C ASN A 6 13.02 0.81 -10.61
N ASN A 7 12.28 1.81 -11.08
CA ASN A 7 12.11 3.10 -10.41
C ASN A 7 10.63 3.37 -10.08
N TRP A 8 9.79 2.34 -10.01
CA TRP A 8 8.35 2.46 -9.83
C TRP A 8 7.96 3.24 -8.55
N HIS A 9 8.72 3.09 -7.47
CA HIS A 9 8.52 3.82 -6.21
C HIS A 9 8.80 5.33 -6.38
N ASN A 10 9.79 5.71 -7.19
CA ASN A 10 10.02 7.12 -7.54
C ASN A 10 8.89 7.65 -8.43
N ILE A 11 8.41 6.84 -9.37
CA ILE A 11 7.26 7.17 -10.22
C ILE A 11 6.01 7.40 -9.37
N SER A 12 5.84 6.63 -8.30
CA SER A 12 4.73 6.74 -7.37
C SER A 12 4.65 8.14 -6.74
N VAL A 13 5.78 8.79 -6.45
CA VAL A 13 5.80 10.19 -5.96
C VAL A 13 5.16 11.16 -6.96
N TYR A 14 5.47 11.02 -8.25
CA TYR A 14 4.87 11.85 -9.29
C TYR A 14 3.38 11.56 -9.48
N LEU A 15 2.97 10.28 -9.35
CA LEU A 15 1.56 9.90 -9.38
C LEU A 15 0.79 10.49 -8.18
N ALA A 16 1.37 10.48 -6.98
CA ALA A 16 0.81 11.14 -5.82
C ALA A 16 0.63 12.65 -6.05
N GLY A 17 1.68 13.32 -6.57
CA GLY A 17 1.62 14.74 -6.94
C GLY A 17 0.51 15.05 -7.96
N ALA A 18 0.35 14.21 -8.99
CA ALA A 18 -0.72 14.37 -9.96
C ALA A 18 -2.10 14.20 -9.33
N ILE A 19 -2.29 13.22 -8.44
CA ILE A 19 -3.57 13.02 -7.74
C ILE A 19 -3.86 14.20 -6.81
N PHE A 20 -2.89 14.75 -6.09
CA PHE A 20 -3.09 15.95 -5.27
C PHE A 20 -3.57 17.14 -6.11
N LEU A 21 -2.98 17.36 -7.30
CA LEU A 21 -3.44 18.39 -8.22
C LEU A 21 -4.85 18.11 -8.73
N ILE A 22 -5.16 16.85 -9.08
CA ILE A 22 -6.51 16.48 -9.54
C ILE A 22 -7.54 16.78 -8.45
N VAL A 23 -7.26 16.37 -7.21
CA VAL A 23 -8.14 16.62 -6.07
C VAL A 23 -8.32 18.12 -5.83
N ALA A 24 -7.23 18.89 -5.81
CA ALA A 24 -7.26 20.31 -5.51
C ALA A 24 -8.07 21.15 -6.51
N PHE A 25 -8.08 20.77 -7.80
CA PHE A 25 -8.69 21.58 -8.86
C PHE A 25 -10.01 21.02 -9.40
N PHE A 26 -10.25 19.71 -9.29
CA PHE A 26 -11.34 19.06 -10.02
C PHE A 26 -12.28 18.21 -9.17
N VAL A 27 -11.94 17.90 -7.92
CA VAL A 27 -12.76 17.01 -7.07
C VAL A 27 -13.47 17.83 -6.00
N SER A 28 -14.80 17.85 -6.05
CA SER A 28 -15.65 18.51 -5.05
C SER A 28 -16.40 17.54 -4.14
N ASN A 29 -16.50 16.27 -4.52
CA ASN A 29 -17.15 15.24 -3.70
C ASN A 29 -16.19 14.78 -2.59
N GLU A 30 -16.61 14.93 -1.33
CA GLU A 30 -15.76 14.62 -0.17
C GLU A 30 -15.35 13.15 -0.08
N LEU A 31 -16.24 12.23 -0.44
CA LEU A 31 -15.93 10.80 -0.42
C LEU A 31 -14.89 10.45 -1.48
N GLN A 32 -15.06 10.99 -2.69
CA GLN A 32 -14.08 10.83 -3.76
C GLN A 32 -12.72 11.44 -3.38
N MET A 33 -12.73 12.60 -2.73
CA MET A 33 -11.53 13.26 -2.22
C MET A 33 -10.78 12.36 -1.23
N VAL A 34 -11.46 11.80 -0.22
CA VAL A 34 -10.85 10.88 0.76
C VAL A 34 -10.20 9.68 0.07
N LEU A 35 -10.88 9.06 -0.90
CA LEU A 35 -10.37 7.89 -1.61
C LEU A 35 -9.14 8.23 -2.45
N LEU A 36 -9.17 9.35 -3.18
CA LEU A 36 -8.04 9.79 -4.01
C LEU A 36 -6.86 10.28 -3.16
N LEU A 37 -7.09 11.00 -2.06
CA LEU A 37 -6.03 11.39 -1.14
C LEU A 37 -5.40 10.16 -0.46
N SER A 38 -6.20 9.14 -0.13
CA SER A 38 -5.67 7.87 0.38
C SER A 38 -4.81 7.16 -0.66
N ALA A 39 -5.23 7.15 -1.94
CA ALA A 39 -4.41 6.63 -3.04
C ALA A 39 -3.08 7.40 -3.18
N ALA A 40 -3.11 8.73 -3.12
CA ALA A 40 -1.91 9.56 -3.17
C ALA A 40 -0.96 9.26 -2.00
N MET A 41 -1.50 9.14 -0.78
CA MET A 41 -0.70 8.77 0.38
C MET A 41 -0.13 7.35 0.28
N LEU A 42 -0.85 6.40 -0.31
CA LEU A 42 -0.32 5.05 -0.51
C LEU A 42 0.81 5.01 -1.57
N PHE A 43 0.76 5.87 -2.58
CA PHE A 43 1.89 6.04 -3.50
C PHE A 43 3.13 6.62 -2.80
N LEU A 44 2.94 7.57 -1.88
CA LEU A 44 4.04 8.07 -1.04
C LEU A 44 4.53 6.99 -0.05
N HIS A 45 3.63 6.15 0.44
CA HIS A 45 3.95 5.00 1.29
C HIS A 45 4.89 4.02 0.59
N PHE A 46 4.61 3.70 -0.68
CA PHE A 46 5.54 2.88 -1.48
C PHE A 46 6.91 3.52 -1.66
N PHE A 47 6.98 4.85 -1.75
CA PHE A 47 8.27 5.54 -1.77
C PHE A 47 8.99 5.40 -0.42
N GLU A 48 8.29 5.48 0.70
CA GLU A 48 8.88 5.27 2.03
C GLU A 48 9.44 3.85 2.18
N GLU A 49 8.68 2.85 1.72
CA GLU A 49 9.01 1.42 1.80
C GLU A 49 10.17 0.98 0.90
N PHE A 50 10.27 1.53 -0.32
CA PHE A 50 11.19 1.05 -1.36
C PHE A 50 12.22 2.10 -1.82
N GLY A 51 11.95 3.39 -1.62
CA GLY A 51 12.79 4.51 -2.01
C GLY A 51 13.62 5.02 -0.85
N TRP A 52 13.02 5.84 0.00
CA TRP A 52 13.67 6.37 1.21
C TRP A 52 12.69 6.45 2.39
N PRO A 53 13.03 5.84 3.54
CA PRO A 53 14.31 5.21 3.85
C PRO A 53 14.49 3.79 3.31
N GLY A 54 13.49 3.20 2.65
CA GLY A 54 13.61 1.88 2.04
C GLY A 54 13.73 0.75 3.07
N GLY A 55 13.81 -0.51 2.61
CA GLY A 55 14.06 -1.67 3.49
C GLY A 55 12.83 -2.52 3.82
N PHE A 56 11.65 -2.15 3.31
CA PHE A 56 10.45 -2.96 3.50
C PHE A 56 10.56 -4.41 2.98
N PRO A 57 11.21 -4.70 1.82
CA PRO A 57 11.36 -6.07 1.34
C PRO A 57 12.04 -7.00 2.35
N PHE A 58 13.14 -6.57 2.98
CA PHE A 58 13.82 -7.39 4.00
C PHE A 58 12.92 -7.60 5.22
N LEU A 59 12.28 -6.54 5.71
CA LEU A 59 11.29 -6.60 6.79
C LEU A 59 10.17 -7.61 6.46
N ALA A 60 9.61 -7.55 5.25
CA ALA A 60 8.54 -8.42 4.80
C ALA A 60 9.00 -9.89 4.70
N MET A 61 10.22 -10.15 4.19
CA MET A 61 10.78 -11.50 4.16
C MET A 61 10.91 -12.09 5.56
N LYS A 62 11.42 -11.31 6.52
CA LYS A 62 11.59 -11.76 7.90
C LYS A 62 10.27 -11.92 8.64
N VAL A 63 9.42 -10.89 8.62
CA VAL A 63 8.22 -10.82 9.46
C VAL A 63 7.02 -11.54 8.84
N MET A 64 6.83 -11.39 7.53
CA MET A 64 5.63 -11.90 6.84
C MET A 64 5.86 -13.28 6.24
N MET A 65 7.07 -13.55 5.72
CA MET A 65 7.42 -14.87 5.16
C MET A 65 8.13 -15.78 6.16
N GLY A 66 8.66 -15.26 7.27
CA GLY A 66 9.40 -16.06 8.26
C GLY A 66 10.73 -16.57 7.72
N SER A 67 11.36 -15.83 6.81
CA SER A 67 12.62 -16.18 6.16
C SER A 67 13.77 -15.35 6.72
N ASP A 68 14.85 -16.02 7.13
CA ASP A 68 16.10 -15.38 7.57
C ASP A 68 17.12 -15.21 6.43
N GLU A 69 16.75 -15.49 5.17
CA GLU A 69 17.64 -15.30 4.03
C GLU A 69 17.95 -13.82 3.83
N THR A 70 19.21 -13.45 3.96
CA THR A 70 19.69 -12.06 3.85
C THR A 70 20.12 -11.69 2.45
N ASP A 71 20.32 -12.64 1.54
CA ASP A 71 20.68 -12.35 0.16
C ASP A 71 19.44 -12.08 -0.70
N SER A 72 19.21 -10.79 -1.02
CA SER A 72 18.09 -10.34 -1.84
C SER A 72 18.00 -10.98 -3.22
N THR A 73 19.08 -11.55 -3.76
CA THR A 73 19.06 -12.21 -5.08
C THR A 73 18.37 -13.57 -5.05
N LYS A 74 18.17 -14.15 -3.86
CA LYS A 74 17.49 -15.43 -3.66
C LYS A 74 16.02 -15.28 -3.28
N TRP A 75 15.54 -14.05 -3.06
CA TRP A 75 14.13 -13.81 -2.76
C TRP A 75 13.30 -13.95 -4.04
N ASP A 76 12.15 -14.59 -3.92
CA ASP A 76 11.13 -14.61 -4.98
C ASP A 76 10.36 -13.27 -5.04
N VAL A 77 11.02 -12.15 -4.74
CA VAL A 77 10.48 -10.78 -4.73
C VAL A 77 11.46 -9.84 -5.40
N ASN A 78 10.95 -8.97 -6.26
CA ASN A 78 11.74 -8.04 -7.06
C ASN A 78 10.94 -6.75 -7.33
N ASN A 79 11.49 -5.79 -8.08
CA ASN A 79 10.78 -4.55 -8.40
C ASN A 79 9.51 -4.77 -9.25
N LEU A 80 9.48 -5.80 -10.10
CA LEU A 80 8.32 -6.09 -10.95
C LEU A 80 7.13 -6.62 -10.15
N SER A 81 7.35 -7.62 -9.29
CA SER A 81 6.33 -8.16 -8.39
C SER A 81 5.88 -7.12 -7.38
N SER A 82 6.82 -6.35 -6.81
CA SER A 82 6.51 -5.25 -5.88
C SER A 82 5.63 -4.18 -6.53
N MET A 83 6.01 -3.69 -7.72
CA MET A 83 5.17 -2.74 -8.46
C MET A 83 3.80 -3.32 -8.79
N PHE A 84 3.74 -4.57 -9.25
CA PHE A 84 2.48 -5.24 -9.58
C PHE A 84 1.55 -5.28 -8.37
N GLY A 85 2.00 -5.80 -7.23
CA GLY A 85 1.16 -5.94 -6.04
C GLY A 85 0.70 -4.58 -5.50
N ASN A 86 1.63 -3.63 -5.40
CA ASN A 86 1.38 -2.31 -4.82
C ASN A 86 0.52 -1.40 -5.71
N TRP A 87 0.82 -1.29 -7.00
CA TRP A 87 -0.02 -0.45 -7.88
C TRP A 87 -1.39 -1.06 -8.11
N LEU A 88 -1.49 -2.40 -8.21
CA LEU A 88 -2.78 -3.05 -8.36
C LEU A 88 -3.64 -2.89 -7.10
N SER A 89 -3.05 -2.95 -5.91
CA SER A 89 -3.78 -2.69 -4.66
C SER A 89 -4.34 -1.26 -4.63
N VAL A 90 -3.57 -0.24 -5.03
CA VAL A 90 -4.07 1.14 -5.17
C VAL A 90 -5.25 1.21 -6.14
N ILE A 91 -5.11 0.59 -7.31
CA ILE A 91 -6.16 0.62 -8.34
C ILE A 91 -7.44 -0.02 -7.81
N MET A 92 -7.35 -1.20 -7.21
CA MET A 92 -8.53 -1.99 -6.81
C MET A 92 -9.15 -1.53 -5.49
N LEU A 93 -8.37 -0.94 -4.58
CA LEU A 93 -8.83 -0.54 -3.26
C LEU A 93 -9.07 0.96 -3.11
N TYR A 94 -8.55 1.82 -3.99
CA TYR A 94 -8.80 3.27 -3.91
C TYR A 94 -9.35 3.87 -5.21
N ILE A 95 -8.70 3.61 -6.35
CA ILE A 95 -9.11 4.23 -7.63
C ILE A 95 -10.48 3.70 -8.08
N LEU A 96 -10.68 2.38 -8.04
CA LEU A 96 -11.96 1.75 -8.38
C LEU A 96 -13.11 2.28 -7.49
N PRO A 97 -13.01 2.28 -6.15
CA PRO A 97 -14.04 2.91 -5.32
C PRO A 97 -14.25 4.41 -5.61
N ALA A 98 -13.19 5.16 -5.94
CA ALA A 98 -13.32 6.58 -6.29
C ALA A 98 -14.12 6.82 -7.59
N LEU A 99 -14.20 5.82 -8.46
CA LEU A 99 -15.03 5.82 -9.68
C LEU A 99 -16.44 5.26 -9.43
N LEU A 100 -16.64 4.50 -8.35
CA LEU A 100 -17.86 3.76 -8.02
C LEU A 100 -18.36 4.11 -6.61
N LEU A 101 -18.60 5.39 -6.36
CA LEU A 101 -18.91 5.92 -5.02
C LEU A 101 -20.16 5.29 -4.38
N ASP A 102 -21.12 4.85 -5.19
CA ASP A 102 -22.36 4.21 -4.71
C ASP A 102 -22.14 2.76 -4.23
N VAL A 103 -20.98 2.17 -4.55
CA VAL A 103 -20.62 0.79 -4.14
C VAL A 103 -19.94 0.82 -2.77
N LYS A 104 -20.77 0.93 -1.74
CA LYS A 104 -20.42 1.14 -0.32
C LYS A 104 -19.31 0.23 0.20
N PHE A 105 -19.38 -1.07 -0.09
CA PHE A 105 -18.38 -2.02 0.42
C PHE A 105 -16.96 -1.77 -0.13
N LEU A 106 -16.83 -1.19 -1.34
CA LEU A 106 -15.51 -0.84 -1.89
C LEU A 106 -14.86 0.30 -1.08
N THR A 107 -15.65 1.31 -0.72
CA THR A 107 -15.19 2.39 0.17
C THR A 107 -14.78 1.83 1.54
N LEU A 108 -15.61 0.96 2.14
CA LEU A 108 -15.25 0.35 3.42
C LEU A 108 -13.97 -0.47 3.32
N SER A 109 -13.79 -1.21 2.22
CA SER A 109 -12.57 -1.98 1.97
C SER A 109 -11.33 -1.09 1.86
N ALA A 110 -11.45 0.06 1.18
CA ALA A 110 -10.41 1.09 1.11
C ALA A 110 -9.99 1.56 2.51
N MET A 111 -10.98 1.86 3.36
CA MET A 111 -10.73 2.36 4.71
C MET A 111 -10.18 1.27 5.64
N LEU A 112 -10.58 0.00 5.44
CA LEU A 112 -9.98 -1.14 6.13
C LEU A 112 -8.48 -1.27 5.80
N LEU A 113 -8.07 -1.06 4.54
CA LEU A 113 -6.65 -1.03 4.19
C LEU A 113 -5.93 0.11 4.92
N SER A 114 -6.48 1.33 4.94
CA SER A 114 -5.86 2.46 5.67
C SER A 114 -5.64 2.14 7.16
N VAL A 115 -6.63 1.50 7.81
CA VAL A 115 -6.51 1.06 9.21
C VAL A 115 -5.52 -0.10 9.35
N ALA A 116 -5.49 -1.04 8.40
CA ALA A 116 -4.55 -2.14 8.40
C ALA A 116 -3.10 -1.64 8.31
N GLU A 117 -2.81 -0.67 7.43
CA GLU A 117 -1.47 -0.06 7.32
C GLU A 117 -1.03 0.59 8.65
N LEU A 118 -1.94 1.31 9.31
CA LEU A 118 -1.65 1.84 10.64
C LEU A 118 -1.31 0.73 11.63
N VAL A 119 -2.11 -0.34 11.71
CA VAL A 119 -1.87 -1.45 12.65
C VAL A 119 -0.56 -2.19 12.34
N MET A 120 -0.29 -2.45 11.06
CA MET A 120 0.91 -3.14 10.60
C MET A 120 2.17 -2.35 10.95
N HIS A 121 2.23 -1.07 10.59
CA HIS A 121 3.43 -0.25 10.75
C HIS A 121 3.58 0.33 12.17
N LEU A 122 2.51 0.69 12.87
CA LEU A 122 2.63 1.23 14.22
C LEU A 122 2.88 0.14 15.26
N ILE A 123 2.25 -1.03 15.08
CA ILE A 123 2.23 -2.09 16.10
C ILE A 123 3.01 -3.31 15.64
N LEU A 124 2.56 -4.01 14.58
CA LEU A 124 3.02 -5.37 14.31
C LEU A 124 4.50 -5.45 13.90
N PHE A 125 4.95 -4.59 12.98
CA PHE A 125 6.34 -4.58 12.54
C PHE A 125 7.29 -4.10 13.64
N ASN A 126 6.95 -3.01 14.32
CA ASN A 126 7.74 -2.47 15.44
C ASN A 126 7.89 -3.49 16.58
N VAL A 127 6.82 -4.21 16.95
CA VAL A 127 6.87 -5.23 18.01
C VAL A 127 7.74 -6.42 17.60
N LYS A 128 7.66 -6.87 16.34
CA LYS A 128 8.42 -8.03 15.86
C LYS A 128 9.90 -7.72 15.65
N GLU A 129 10.23 -6.56 15.11
CA GLU A 129 11.62 -6.13 14.91
C GLU A 129 12.24 -5.46 16.13
N LYS A 130 11.42 -5.14 17.15
CA LYS A 130 11.84 -4.39 18.35
C LYS A 130 12.42 -3.02 18.00
N THR A 131 11.84 -2.36 17.01
CA THR A 131 12.20 -1.02 16.56
C THR A 131 11.10 -0.02 16.87
N PHE A 132 11.43 1.27 16.89
CA PHE A 132 10.45 2.36 17.01
C PHE A 132 9.94 2.86 15.65
N TYR A 133 10.61 2.44 14.57
CA TYR A 133 10.35 2.87 13.22
C TYR A 133 10.55 1.70 12.26
N ASN A 134 9.76 1.69 11.20
CA ASN A 134 9.95 0.84 10.04
C ASN A 134 9.50 1.59 8.78
N PRO A 135 10.01 1.21 7.61
CA PRO A 135 9.62 1.85 6.35
C PRO A 135 8.12 1.75 6.13
N GLY A 136 7.46 2.88 5.89
CA GLY A 136 6.01 3.00 5.71
C GLY A 136 5.28 3.59 6.93
N ALA A 137 5.94 3.66 8.09
CA ALA A 137 5.32 4.15 9.33
C ALA A 137 4.92 5.64 9.26
N ILE A 138 5.75 6.51 8.67
CA ILE A 138 5.46 7.95 8.62
C ILE A 138 4.21 8.21 7.77
N THR A 139 4.16 7.64 6.58
CA THR A 139 3.02 7.81 5.66
C THR A 139 1.76 7.10 6.17
N ALA A 140 1.88 5.98 6.89
CA ALA A 140 0.73 5.36 7.55
C ALA A 140 0.16 6.24 8.69
N ILE A 141 1.03 6.75 9.57
CA ILE A 141 0.63 7.53 10.76
C ILE A 141 0.20 8.95 10.41
N PHE A 142 0.94 9.64 9.55
CA PHE A 142 0.71 11.05 9.24
C PHE A 142 -0.01 11.28 7.90
N GLY A 143 -0.11 10.25 7.06
CA GLY A 143 -0.84 10.30 5.79
C GLY A 143 -2.19 9.61 5.84
N LEU A 144 -2.17 8.27 5.89
CA LEU A 144 -3.39 7.46 5.82
C LEU A 144 -4.29 7.65 7.05
N THR A 145 -3.71 7.74 8.25
CA THR A 145 -4.50 7.83 9.49
C THR A 145 -5.35 9.10 9.59
N PRO A 146 -4.84 10.33 9.35
CA PRO A 146 -5.68 11.52 9.37
C PRO A 146 -6.83 11.47 8.35
N ILE A 147 -6.60 10.88 7.17
CA ILE A 147 -7.63 10.72 6.13
C ILE A 147 -8.70 9.73 6.59
N ALA A 148 -8.29 8.58 7.13
CA ALA A 148 -9.21 7.59 7.69
C ALA A 148 -10.02 8.17 8.87
N CYS A 149 -9.38 8.92 9.77
CA CYS A 149 -10.07 9.63 10.85
C CYS A 149 -11.09 10.64 10.30
N TYR A 150 -10.73 11.45 9.30
CA TYR A 150 -11.66 12.38 8.68
C TYR A 150 -12.87 11.65 8.10
N TYR A 151 -12.66 10.55 7.38
CA TYR A 151 -13.73 9.71 6.86
C TYR A 151 -14.66 9.21 7.97
N PHE A 152 -14.12 8.56 9.00
CA PHE A 152 -14.95 7.97 10.05
C PHE A 152 -15.67 9.00 10.93
N MET A 153 -15.12 10.21 11.06
CA MET A 153 -15.71 11.27 11.88
C MET A 153 -16.73 12.12 11.12
N ASN A 154 -16.56 12.33 9.81
CA ASN A 154 -17.33 13.32 9.06
C ASN A 154 -18.18 12.72 7.92
N ILE A 155 -17.73 11.62 7.31
CA ILE A 155 -18.38 11.06 6.10
C ILE A 155 -19.15 9.77 6.44
N TYR A 156 -18.56 8.90 7.25
CA TYR A 156 -19.12 7.59 7.55
C TYR A 156 -20.42 7.72 8.34
N GLN A 157 -21.50 7.18 7.77
CA GLN A 157 -22.82 7.16 8.40
C GLN A 157 -23.28 5.71 8.54
N PRO A 158 -23.24 5.12 9.75
CA PRO A 158 -23.57 3.70 9.96
C PRO A 158 -24.94 3.30 9.41
N GLY A 159 -25.94 4.20 9.49
CA GLY A 159 -27.30 3.97 8.99
C GLY A 159 -27.42 3.83 7.47
N LEU A 160 -26.39 4.19 6.71
CA LEU A 160 -26.35 3.97 5.26
C LEU A 160 -25.85 2.58 4.88
N TYR A 161 -25.24 1.84 5.80
CA TYR A 161 -24.66 0.53 5.53
C TYR A 161 -25.57 -0.60 6.03
N VAL A 162 -25.61 -1.69 5.27
CA VAL A 162 -26.26 -2.93 5.69
C VAL A 162 -25.21 -3.99 5.99
N TRP A 163 -25.61 -5.05 6.69
CA TRP A 163 -24.66 -6.04 7.23
C TRP A 163 -23.74 -6.65 6.15
N TYR A 164 -24.22 -6.84 4.93
CA TYR A 164 -23.42 -7.43 3.86
C TYR A 164 -22.34 -6.48 3.34
N ASP A 165 -22.48 -5.16 3.50
CA ASP A 165 -21.44 -4.20 3.06
C ASP A 165 -20.14 -4.45 3.84
N TYR A 166 -20.23 -4.73 5.14
CA TYR A 166 -19.09 -5.06 5.99
C TYR A 166 -18.45 -6.40 5.59
N VAL A 167 -19.28 -7.41 5.34
CA VAL A 167 -18.80 -8.74 4.92
C VAL A 167 -18.11 -8.66 3.57
N LEU A 168 -18.71 -7.99 2.59
CA LEU A 168 -18.12 -7.80 1.27
C LEU A 168 -16.86 -6.94 1.32
N ALA A 169 -16.78 -5.95 2.20
CA ALA A 169 -15.57 -5.14 2.36
C ALA A 169 -14.37 -5.97 2.83
N ILE A 170 -14.59 -6.87 3.80
CA ILE A 170 -13.57 -7.80 4.31
C ILE A 170 -13.18 -8.81 3.23
N ILE A 171 -14.17 -9.40 2.54
CA ILE A 171 -13.91 -10.35 1.45
C ILE A 171 -13.12 -9.68 0.32
N TRP A 172 -13.54 -8.50 -0.12
CA TRP A 172 -12.86 -7.74 -1.17
C TRP A 172 -11.43 -7.44 -0.78
N PHE A 173 -11.20 -6.93 0.43
CA PHE A 173 -9.87 -6.65 0.95
C PHE A 173 -8.99 -7.91 0.92
N GLY A 174 -9.48 -9.02 1.47
CA GLY A 174 -8.74 -10.28 1.53
C GLY A 174 -8.43 -10.86 0.15
N VAL A 175 -9.38 -10.81 -0.79
CA VAL A 175 -9.19 -11.27 -2.17
C VAL A 175 -8.15 -10.44 -2.90
N ILE A 176 -8.23 -9.11 -2.81
CA ILE A 176 -7.26 -8.23 -3.46
C ILE A 176 -5.87 -8.41 -2.85
N PHE A 177 -5.76 -8.48 -1.52
CA PHE A 177 -4.49 -8.73 -0.85
C PHE A 177 -3.86 -10.07 -1.28
N ALA A 178 -4.65 -11.14 -1.26
CA ALA A 178 -4.18 -12.46 -1.69
C ALA A 178 -3.76 -12.46 -3.17
N PHE A 179 -4.51 -11.79 -4.04
CA PHE A 179 -4.16 -11.69 -5.45
C PHE A 179 -2.88 -10.88 -5.68
N CYS A 180 -2.74 -9.73 -5.00
CA CYS A 180 -1.62 -8.81 -5.16
C CYS A 180 -0.31 -9.38 -4.61
N PHE A 181 -0.34 -10.13 -3.51
CA PHE A 181 0.88 -10.49 -2.76
C PHE A 181 1.06 -11.98 -2.49
N ARG A 182 0.06 -12.83 -2.80
CA ARG A 182 0.13 -14.29 -2.55
C ARG A 182 -0.21 -15.14 -3.77
N SER A 183 -0.57 -14.54 -4.90
CA SER A 183 -0.92 -15.28 -6.11
C SER A 183 0.29 -15.92 -6.78
N PRO A 184 0.11 -17.03 -7.53
CA PRO A 184 1.17 -17.57 -8.38
C PRO A 184 1.72 -16.54 -9.37
N LEU A 185 0.89 -15.60 -9.82
CA LEU A 185 1.32 -14.52 -10.71
C LEU A 185 2.34 -13.61 -10.01
N TYR A 186 2.07 -13.15 -8.78
CA TYR A 186 2.99 -12.32 -8.02
C TYR A 186 4.37 -12.97 -7.87
N TRP A 187 4.41 -14.22 -7.42
CA TRP A 187 5.67 -14.95 -7.22
C TRP A 187 6.40 -15.26 -8.53
N ASN A 188 5.68 -15.58 -9.61
CA ASN A 188 6.29 -15.77 -10.93
C ASN A 188 6.89 -14.47 -11.49
N LEU A 189 6.30 -13.31 -11.18
CA LEU A 189 6.88 -12.01 -11.52
C LEU A 189 8.15 -11.74 -10.70
N GLY A 190 8.20 -12.18 -9.44
CA GLY A 190 9.35 -12.07 -8.54
C GLY A 190 10.60 -12.81 -9.03
N LYS A 191 10.39 -13.92 -9.75
CA LYS A 191 11.47 -14.74 -10.34
C LYS A 191 12.05 -14.19 -11.64
N LYS A 192 11.46 -13.14 -12.23
CA LYS A 192 11.93 -12.61 -13.51
C LYS A 192 13.21 -11.79 -13.34
N GLU A 193 14.19 -12.09 -14.19
CA GLU A 193 15.46 -11.37 -14.23
C GLU A 193 15.35 -9.93 -14.76
N GLY A 194 16.27 -9.08 -14.32
CA GLY A 194 16.38 -7.69 -14.77
C GLY A 194 15.52 -6.69 -14.00
N TYR A 195 14.90 -7.13 -12.90
CA TYR A 195 14.14 -6.26 -11.99
C TYR A 195 14.68 -6.23 -10.56
N PRO A 196 16.02 -6.17 -10.35
CA PRO A 196 16.62 -6.35 -9.02
C PRO A 196 16.16 -5.26 -8.07
N LEU A 197 16.05 -5.60 -6.78
CA LEU A 197 15.99 -4.61 -5.71
C LEU A 197 17.38 -4.00 -5.54
N THR A 198 17.45 -2.70 -5.28
CA THR A 198 18.71 -2.05 -4.87
C THR A 198 18.98 -2.33 -3.40
N GLU A 199 20.20 -2.14 -2.89
CA GLU A 199 20.48 -2.24 -1.46
C GLU A 199 19.59 -1.31 -0.63
N GLN A 200 19.40 -0.08 -1.13
CA GLN A 200 18.53 0.91 -0.52
C GLN A 200 17.08 0.41 -0.46
N SER A 201 16.55 -0.17 -1.55
CA SER A 201 15.20 -0.71 -1.56
C SER A 201 15.07 -1.95 -0.69
N ALA A 202 16.04 -2.87 -0.74
CA ALA A 202 15.99 -4.17 -0.08
C ALA A 202 16.16 -4.04 1.43
N TYR A 203 17.16 -3.29 1.90
CA TYR A 203 17.60 -3.24 3.30
C TYR A 203 17.43 -1.87 3.95
N GLY A 204 17.28 -0.80 3.17
CA GLY A 204 17.09 0.54 3.70
C GLY A 204 18.27 1.02 4.54
N PHE A 205 18.01 1.32 5.81
CA PHE A 205 19.04 1.69 6.80
C PHE A 205 19.71 0.49 7.48
N ASP A 206 19.11 -0.71 7.41
CA ASP A 206 19.62 -1.95 8.01
C ASP A 206 20.56 -2.68 7.04
N ARG A 207 21.39 -1.93 6.30
CA ARG A 207 22.30 -2.51 5.32
C ARG A 207 23.30 -3.44 6.04
N PRO A 208 23.46 -4.70 5.58
CA PRO A 208 24.43 -5.62 6.15
C PRO A 208 25.89 -5.19 5.94
#